data_AF-A0A2P8VZQ4-F1
#
_entry.id   AF-A0A2P8VZQ4-F1
#
_cell.length_a   1.000
_cell.length_b   1.000
_cell.length_c   1.000
_cell.angle_alpha   90.00
_cell.angle_beta   90.00
_cell.angle_gamma   90.00
#
_symmetry.space_group_name_H-M   'P 1'
#
loop_
_entity.id
_entity.type
_entity.pdbx_description
1 polymer ?
#
loop_
_entity_poly.entity_id
_entity_poly.type
_entity_poly.pdbx_seq_one_letter_code
_entity_poly.pdbx_strand_id
1 'polypeptide(L)'
;MQHWSAISLPTLVTVALATVLTPGLAVAADPLPPGLLELSDGNSTYQTNLLRFSEDQSWLVDGVETIFTDLYFLNLGNSTAPRELRLEDLRSVAFSQPASNRWSATFSTFGANLNFSIDSVLLGGAPGSYRAARQETVTLTNTGTSWLDVSLFKYIDYDLQFDGVLDNDTALFSNNTFTQADASGARAALSVDQTPTAVQISPYGQLLAQLYNSPATGLQHNPGPFVDGDATAAFQFDRGLAPGESVVFNFVMDVQRQATSKAVPEPGTAFAFGIVAAGLALLRRRS
;
A
#
# COMPACT_ATOMS: atom_id res chain seq x y z
N MET A 1 -74.86 38.87 -61.37
CA MET A 1 -73.57 38.13 -61.43
C MET A 1 -72.99 38.15 -60.03
N GLN A 2 -73.02 37.00 -59.36
CA GLN A 2 -72.60 36.83 -57.95
C GLN A 2 -71.08 36.79 -57.86
N HIS A 3 -70.48 37.67 -57.06
CA HIS A 3 -69.09 37.56 -56.64
C HIS A 3 -69.05 37.18 -55.15
N TRP A 4 -68.41 36.03 -54.89
CA TRP A 4 -68.09 35.54 -53.56
C TRP A 4 -66.96 36.40 -52.95
N SER A 5 -67.12 36.81 -51.69
CA SER A 5 -66.07 37.48 -50.91
C SER A 5 -65.52 36.51 -49.86
N ALA A 6 -64.19 36.40 -49.80
CA ALA A 6 -63.45 35.50 -48.91
C ALA A 6 -63.40 36.02 -47.46
N ILE A 7 -63.49 35.09 -46.52
CA ILE A 7 -63.38 35.29 -45.07
C ILE A 7 -61.92 35.10 -44.66
N SER A 8 -61.34 36.09 -43.96
CA SER A 8 -60.01 36.01 -43.34
C SER A 8 -60.12 35.59 -41.86
N LEU A 9 -59.31 34.62 -41.44
CA LEU A 9 -59.19 34.14 -40.05
C LEU A 9 -58.14 34.95 -39.26
N PRO A 10 -58.31 35.13 -37.94
CA PRO A 10 -57.39 35.89 -37.09
C PRO A 10 -56.17 35.06 -36.64
N THR A 11 -55.03 35.72 -36.50
CA THR A 11 -53.75 35.21 -35.99
C THR A 11 -53.75 35.08 -34.46
N LEU A 12 -53.39 33.90 -33.96
CA LEU A 12 -53.15 33.63 -32.53
C LEU A 12 -51.81 34.23 -32.07
N VAL A 13 -51.83 34.99 -30.98
CA VAL A 13 -50.64 35.49 -30.28
C VAL A 13 -50.23 34.50 -29.20
N THR A 14 -49.01 33.97 -29.28
CA THR A 14 -48.43 33.06 -28.29
C THR A 14 -47.65 33.87 -27.25
N VAL A 15 -48.06 33.81 -25.97
CA VAL A 15 -47.32 34.40 -24.85
C VAL A 15 -46.40 33.33 -24.27
N ALA A 16 -45.08 33.50 -24.43
CA ALA A 16 -44.08 32.64 -23.83
C ALA A 16 -43.75 33.12 -22.41
N LEU A 17 -44.00 32.26 -21.41
CA LEU A 17 -43.66 32.50 -20.01
C LEU A 17 -42.20 32.05 -19.79
N ALA A 18 -41.29 32.98 -19.55
CA ALA A 18 -39.89 32.67 -19.24
C ALA A 18 -39.75 32.34 -17.74
N THR A 19 -39.49 31.07 -17.41
CA THR A 19 -39.11 30.63 -16.07
C THR A 19 -37.62 30.91 -15.85
N VAL A 20 -37.32 31.80 -14.89
CA VAL A 20 -35.95 32.05 -14.42
C VAL A 20 -35.56 30.90 -13.49
N LEU A 21 -34.82 29.92 -14.01
CA LEU A 21 -34.14 28.91 -13.19
C LEU A 21 -32.94 29.57 -12.50
N THR A 22 -33.03 29.74 -11.19
CA THR A 22 -31.85 30.08 -10.37
C THR A 22 -30.88 28.89 -10.42
N PRO A 23 -29.59 29.09 -10.77
CA PRO A 23 -28.60 28.04 -10.66
C PRO A 23 -28.45 27.66 -9.19
N GLY A 24 -28.99 26.51 -8.81
CA GLY A 24 -28.71 25.91 -7.51
C GLY A 24 -27.22 25.62 -7.42
N LEU A 25 -26.58 26.11 -6.36
CA LEU A 25 -25.22 25.74 -6.01
C LEU A 25 -25.18 24.21 -5.87
N ALA A 26 -24.61 23.54 -6.87
CA ALA A 26 -24.27 22.13 -6.74
C ALA A 26 -23.19 22.04 -5.67
N VAL A 27 -23.55 21.55 -4.49
CA VAL A 27 -22.58 21.12 -3.49
C VAL A 27 -21.87 19.93 -4.12
N ALA A 28 -20.62 20.11 -4.56
CA ALA A 28 -19.80 19.00 -5.00
C ALA A 28 -19.75 17.98 -3.86
N ALA A 29 -20.16 16.74 -4.12
CA ALA A 29 -20.00 15.66 -3.16
C ALA A 29 -18.50 15.51 -2.85
N ASP A 30 -18.16 15.35 -1.58
CA ASP A 30 -16.78 15.04 -1.19
C ASP A 30 -16.31 13.80 -1.99
N PRO A 31 -15.12 13.84 -2.62
CA PRO A 31 -14.58 12.68 -3.30
C PRO A 31 -14.25 11.62 -2.25
N LEU A 32 -15.16 10.67 -2.07
CA LEU A 32 -14.91 9.49 -1.27
C LEU A 32 -13.99 8.56 -2.07
N PRO A 33 -12.93 8.00 -1.45
CA PRO A 33 -12.15 6.96 -2.10
C PRO A 33 -13.06 5.76 -2.36
N PRO A 34 -12.76 4.95 -3.39
CA PRO A 34 -13.49 3.71 -3.61
C PRO A 34 -13.35 2.82 -2.37
N GLY A 35 -14.40 2.06 -2.04
CA GLY A 35 -14.37 1.12 -0.91
C GLY A 35 -13.33 0.00 -1.07
N LEU A 36 -12.81 -0.22 -2.29
CA LEU A 36 -11.67 -1.06 -2.58
C LEU A 36 -10.88 -0.39 -3.71
N LEU A 37 -9.59 -0.19 -3.49
CA LEU A 37 -8.62 0.30 -4.47
C LEU A 37 -7.82 -0.88 -4.98
N GLU A 38 -7.64 -0.96 -6.29
CA GLU A 38 -6.78 -1.95 -6.93
C GLU A 38 -5.74 -1.23 -7.81
N LEU A 39 -4.48 -1.66 -7.68
CA LEU A 39 -3.38 -1.31 -8.57
C LEU A 39 -2.89 -2.55 -9.30
N SER A 40 -2.48 -2.39 -10.54
CA SER A 40 -1.83 -3.45 -11.32
C SER A 40 -0.72 -2.92 -12.21
N ASP A 41 0.39 -3.65 -12.25
CA ASP A 41 1.51 -3.44 -13.16
C ASP A 41 2.29 -4.75 -13.37
N GLY A 42 2.63 -5.09 -14.61
CA GLY A 42 3.41 -6.30 -14.93
C GLY A 42 2.86 -7.58 -14.29
N ASN A 43 3.66 -8.20 -13.42
CA ASN A 43 3.33 -9.40 -12.66
C ASN A 43 2.65 -9.14 -11.30
N SER A 44 2.30 -7.89 -10.98
CA SER A 44 1.88 -7.51 -9.63
C SER A 44 0.51 -6.85 -9.58
N THR A 45 -0.26 -7.20 -8.55
CA THR A 45 -1.56 -6.61 -8.22
C THR A 45 -1.60 -6.28 -6.74
N TYR A 46 -2.00 -5.06 -6.40
CA TYR A 46 -2.16 -4.62 -5.01
C TYR A 46 -3.61 -4.18 -4.78
N GLN A 47 -4.23 -4.69 -3.72
CA GLN A 47 -5.59 -4.35 -3.31
C GLN A 47 -5.59 -3.84 -1.88
N THR A 48 -6.35 -2.77 -1.62
CA THR A 48 -6.47 -2.20 -0.27
C THR A 48 -7.75 -1.41 -0.10
N ASN A 49 -8.20 -1.27 1.14
CA ASN A 49 -9.15 -0.23 1.52
C ASN A 49 -8.40 0.84 2.31
N LEU A 50 -8.31 2.04 1.75
CA LEU A 50 -7.52 3.15 2.31
C LEU A 50 -7.97 3.61 3.70
N LEU A 51 -9.23 3.35 4.05
CA LEU A 51 -9.88 3.89 5.24
C LEU A 51 -10.20 2.81 6.27
N ARG A 52 -9.61 1.62 6.19
CA ARG A 52 -9.74 0.63 7.25
C ARG A 52 -8.66 -0.43 7.11
N PHE A 53 -8.23 -0.98 8.24
CA PHE A 53 -7.75 -2.35 8.23
C PHE A 53 -8.81 -3.25 7.58
N SER A 54 -8.43 -3.98 6.56
CA SER A 54 -9.31 -4.87 5.81
C SER A 54 -8.58 -6.18 5.62
N GLU A 55 -9.26 -7.29 5.91
CA GLU A 55 -8.82 -8.62 5.48
C GLU A 55 -8.72 -8.74 3.95
N ASP A 56 -9.32 -7.79 3.22
CA ASP A 56 -9.23 -7.67 1.76
C ASP A 56 -7.92 -7.02 1.28
N GLN A 57 -6.99 -6.64 2.17
CA GLN A 57 -5.68 -6.13 1.77
C GLN A 57 -4.83 -7.27 1.22
N SER A 58 -4.28 -7.07 0.03
CA SER A 58 -3.54 -8.11 -0.70
C SER A 58 -2.49 -7.50 -1.60
N TRP A 59 -1.33 -8.15 -1.72
CA TRP A 59 -0.29 -7.80 -2.67
C TRP A 59 0.22 -9.08 -3.35
N LEU A 60 -0.33 -9.36 -4.53
CA LEU A 60 0.06 -10.48 -5.34
C LEU A 60 1.29 -10.14 -6.21
N VAL A 61 2.26 -11.05 -6.25
CA VAL A 61 3.40 -11.03 -7.18
C VAL A 61 3.53 -12.39 -7.86
N ASP A 62 3.35 -12.40 -9.19
CA ASP A 62 3.21 -13.64 -9.96
C ASP A 62 2.11 -14.57 -9.40
N GLY A 63 1.05 -13.97 -8.86
CA GLY A 63 -0.10 -14.66 -8.26
C GLY A 63 0.13 -15.19 -6.85
N VAL A 64 1.25 -14.87 -6.21
CA VAL A 64 1.58 -15.25 -4.83
C VAL A 64 1.32 -14.08 -3.90
N GLU A 65 0.62 -14.30 -2.79
CA GLU A 65 0.44 -13.29 -1.73
C GLU A 65 1.77 -12.95 -1.06
N THR A 66 1.99 -11.66 -0.81
CA THR A 66 3.24 -11.16 -0.23
C THR A 66 3.02 -10.24 0.97
N ILE A 67 1.79 -9.79 1.21
CA ILE A 67 1.48 -8.90 2.33
C ILE A 67 0.24 -9.38 3.07
N PHE A 68 0.31 -9.36 4.39
CA PHE A 68 -0.88 -9.49 5.22
C PHE A 68 -1.49 -8.11 5.47
N THR A 69 -0.67 -7.12 5.83
CA THR A 69 -1.17 -5.79 6.21
C THR A 69 -0.14 -4.69 6.02
N ASP A 70 -0.64 -3.51 5.65
CA ASP A 70 0.11 -2.25 5.66
C ASP A 70 -0.77 -1.09 6.12
N LEU A 71 -0.36 -0.42 7.20
CA LEU A 71 -1.13 0.62 7.87
C LEU A 71 -0.29 1.84 8.24
N TYR A 72 -1.00 2.95 8.38
CA TYR A 72 -0.49 4.18 8.96
C TYR A 72 -1.29 4.56 10.21
N PHE A 73 -0.58 5.03 11.23
CA PHE A 73 -1.16 5.61 12.44
C PHE A 73 -0.56 7.00 12.68
N LEU A 74 -1.34 7.90 13.27
CA LEU A 74 -0.92 9.24 13.65
C LEU A 74 -1.20 9.46 15.14
N ASN A 75 -0.24 10.04 15.85
CA ASN A 75 -0.45 10.58 17.19
C ASN A 75 -0.14 12.09 17.17
N LEU A 76 -1.03 12.90 17.76
CA LEU A 76 -0.90 14.35 17.82
C LEU A 76 -0.66 14.76 19.27
N GLY A 77 0.57 15.15 19.60
CA GLY A 77 1.05 15.33 20.98
C GLY A 77 0.38 16.47 21.77
N ASN A 78 -0.44 17.30 21.11
CA ASN A 78 -0.93 18.57 21.62
C ASN A 78 -2.41 18.52 22.04
N SER A 79 -3.10 17.38 21.89
CA SER A 79 -4.52 17.27 22.26
C SER A 79 -4.68 16.90 23.74
N THR A 80 -5.58 17.60 24.43
CA THR A 80 -5.96 17.35 25.84
C THR A 80 -6.54 15.95 26.11
N ALA A 81 -6.76 15.17 25.05
CA ALA A 81 -6.86 13.72 25.08
C ALA A 81 -5.89 13.21 24.00
N PRO A 82 -4.82 12.46 24.32
CA PRO A 82 -3.97 11.89 23.30
C PRO A 82 -4.83 10.90 22.51
N ARG A 83 -5.20 11.28 21.28
CA ARG A 83 -6.03 10.46 20.39
C ARG A 83 -5.13 10.02 19.27
N GLU A 84 -4.92 8.73 19.18
CA GLU A 84 -4.36 8.14 17.98
C GLU A 84 -5.42 8.22 16.90
N LEU A 85 -5.07 8.90 15.82
CA LEU A 85 -5.88 8.98 14.63
C LEU A 85 -5.38 7.89 13.70
N ARG A 86 -6.22 6.89 13.51
CA ARG A 86 -6.03 5.93 12.42
C ARG A 86 -6.49 6.58 11.11
N LEU A 87 -6.04 6.09 9.96
CA LEU A 87 -6.49 6.67 8.68
C LEU A 87 -8.02 6.59 8.53
N GLU A 88 -8.67 5.55 9.06
CA GLU A 88 -10.13 5.44 9.13
C GLU A 88 -10.81 6.55 9.94
N ASP A 89 -10.09 7.15 10.89
CA ASP A 89 -10.56 8.25 11.70
C ASP A 89 -10.36 9.61 11.01
N LEU A 90 -9.83 9.66 9.79
CA LEU A 90 -9.62 10.88 9.03
C LEU A 90 -10.73 11.12 8.00
N ARG A 91 -10.97 12.40 7.69
CA ARG A 91 -11.90 12.79 6.62
C ARG A 91 -11.16 12.82 5.29
N SER A 92 -11.66 12.07 4.30
CA SER A 92 -11.20 12.20 2.91
C SER A 92 -11.42 13.62 2.38
N VAL A 93 -10.39 14.20 1.78
CA VAL A 93 -10.40 15.52 1.15
C VAL A 93 -10.30 15.40 -0.36
N ALA A 94 -9.40 14.54 -0.84
CA ALA A 94 -9.14 14.35 -2.26
C ALA A 94 -8.68 12.91 -2.53
N PHE A 95 -9.03 12.41 -3.72
CA PHE A 95 -8.60 11.12 -4.23
C PHE A 95 -8.38 11.21 -5.73
N SER A 96 -7.35 10.53 -6.25
CA SER A 96 -7.09 10.41 -7.68
C SER A 96 -6.36 9.10 -7.99
N GLN A 97 -6.78 8.40 -9.05
CA GLN A 97 -6.10 7.23 -9.59
C GLN A 97 -5.77 7.49 -11.07
N PRO A 98 -4.67 8.20 -11.37
CA PRO A 98 -4.37 8.63 -12.74
C PRO A 98 -3.93 7.49 -13.67
N ALA A 99 -3.53 6.34 -13.11
CA ALA A 99 -3.10 5.16 -13.87
C ALA A 99 -3.46 3.87 -13.13
N SER A 100 -3.43 2.73 -13.83
CA SER A 100 -3.69 1.42 -13.21
C SER A 100 -2.71 1.08 -12.09
N ASN A 101 -1.51 1.65 -12.10
CA ASN A 101 -0.46 1.39 -11.13
C ASN A 101 -0.20 2.55 -10.18
N ARG A 102 -1.02 3.62 -10.20
CA ARG A 102 -0.78 4.81 -9.38
C ARG A 102 -2.04 5.40 -8.80
N TRP A 103 -1.99 5.77 -7.53
CA TRP A 103 -3.04 6.55 -6.87
C TRP A 103 -2.45 7.60 -5.92
N SER A 104 -3.32 8.52 -5.51
CA SER A 104 -3.05 9.50 -4.46
C SER A 104 -4.33 9.77 -3.66
N ALA A 105 -4.18 10.04 -2.37
CA ALA A 105 -5.27 10.56 -1.54
C ALA A 105 -4.75 11.60 -0.55
N THR A 106 -5.65 12.48 -0.13
CA THR A 106 -5.42 13.42 0.96
C THR A 106 -6.56 13.30 1.95
N PHE A 107 -6.20 13.21 3.22
CA PHE A 107 -7.10 13.16 4.35
C PHE A 107 -6.81 14.32 5.30
N SER A 108 -7.83 14.76 6.02
CA SER A 108 -7.73 15.78 7.06
C SER A 108 -8.17 15.22 8.39
N THR A 109 -7.50 15.62 9.46
CA THR A 109 -7.88 15.24 10.82
C THR A 109 -9.13 16.01 11.26
N PHE A 110 -10.07 15.36 11.97
CA PHE A 110 -11.23 16.07 12.53
C PHE A 110 -10.78 17.01 13.65
N GLY A 111 -10.92 18.32 13.43
CA GLY A 111 -10.62 19.35 14.44
C GLY A 111 -9.14 19.57 14.73
N ALA A 112 -8.25 18.71 14.24
CA ALA A 112 -6.82 18.99 14.17
C ALA A 112 -6.48 19.60 12.80
N ASN A 113 -5.52 20.51 12.79
CA ASN A 113 -5.13 21.22 11.60
C ASN A 113 -3.97 20.48 10.91
N LEU A 114 -4.20 19.23 10.51
CA LEU A 114 -3.23 18.40 9.81
C LEU A 114 -3.87 17.81 8.55
N ASN A 115 -3.15 17.92 7.43
CA ASN A 115 -3.39 17.12 6.25
C ASN A 115 -2.37 15.97 6.18
N PHE A 116 -2.88 14.75 5.97
CA PHE A 116 -2.11 13.58 5.59
C PHE A 116 -2.35 13.31 4.12
N SER A 117 -1.31 13.31 3.30
CA SER A 117 -1.38 12.95 1.89
C SER A 117 -0.49 11.75 1.61
N ILE A 118 -0.93 10.88 0.72
CA ILE A 118 -0.18 9.71 0.27
C ILE A 118 -0.30 9.60 -1.24
N ASP A 119 0.84 9.47 -1.90
CA ASP A 119 0.99 9.10 -3.31
C ASP A 119 1.62 7.70 -3.34
N SER A 120 1.09 6.80 -4.16
CA SER A 120 1.58 5.44 -4.23
C SER A 120 1.67 4.95 -5.68
N VAL A 121 2.76 4.24 -5.98
CA VAL A 121 3.03 3.65 -7.28
C VAL A 121 3.42 2.18 -7.11
N LEU A 122 2.75 1.30 -7.85
CA LEU A 122 3.10 -0.10 -8.00
C LEU A 122 4.01 -0.29 -9.21
N LEU A 123 5.08 -1.05 -9.04
CA LEU A 123 6.08 -1.34 -10.06
C LEU A 123 6.24 -2.86 -10.17
N GLY A 124 5.59 -3.45 -11.16
CA GLY A 124 5.66 -4.87 -11.43
C GLY A 124 6.91 -5.25 -12.19
N GLY A 125 7.39 -6.47 -11.96
CA GLY A 125 8.41 -7.12 -12.77
C GLY A 125 7.83 -7.77 -14.03
N ALA A 126 8.70 -8.43 -14.78
CA ALA A 126 8.27 -9.32 -15.86
C ALA A 126 7.53 -10.55 -15.28
N PRO A 127 6.54 -11.11 -16.00
CA PRO A 127 5.91 -12.37 -15.60
C PRO A 127 6.94 -13.49 -15.34
N GLY A 128 6.81 -14.16 -14.20
CA GLY A 128 7.72 -15.21 -13.70
C GLY A 128 9.02 -14.69 -13.06
N SER A 129 9.18 -13.37 -12.90
CA SER A 129 10.37 -12.81 -12.26
C SER A 129 10.33 -12.88 -10.74
N TYR A 130 9.13 -13.08 -10.15
CA TYR A 130 8.85 -13.06 -8.73
C TYR A 130 9.38 -11.81 -8.03
N ARG A 131 9.37 -10.66 -8.73
CA ARG A 131 9.87 -9.38 -8.26
C ARG A 131 8.82 -8.30 -8.49
N ALA A 132 8.58 -7.48 -7.48
CA ALA A 132 7.80 -6.25 -7.59
C ALA A 132 8.25 -5.25 -6.53
N ALA A 133 7.90 -3.99 -6.73
CA ALA A 133 8.11 -2.93 -5.76
C ALA A 133 6.87 -2.06 -5.64
N ARG A 134 6.67 -1.44 -4.47
CA ARG A 134 5.69 -0.40 -4.24
C ARG A 134 6.35 0.79 -3.57
N GLN A 135 6.16 1.97 -4.14
CA GLN A 135 6.71 3.21 -3.63
C GLN A 135 5.58 4.05 -3.07
N GLU A 136 5.79 4.63 -1.89
CA GLU A 136 4.86 5.55 -1.25
C GLU A 136 5.55 6.83 -0.83
N THR A 137 4.97 7.96 -1.19
CA THR A 137 5.36 9.27 -0.69
C THR A 137 4.26 9.77 0.23
N VAL A 138 4.57 9.94 1.50
CA VAL A 138 3.64 10.45 2.52
C VAL A 138 4.02 11.88 2.88
N THR A 139 3.06 12.79 2.83
CA THR A 139 3.25 14.18 3.23
C THR A 139 2.34 14.52 4.39
N LEU A 140 2.91 15.06 5.46
CA LEU A 140 2.17 15.65 6.57
C LEU A 140 2.29 17.15 6.49
N THR A 141 1.16 17.88 6.54
CA THR A 141 1.15 19.35 6.49
C THR A 141 0.34 19.91 7.64
N ASN A 142 0.95 20.78 8.45
CA ASN A 142 0.23 21.52 9.47
C ASN A 142 -0.55 22.67 8.83
N THR A 143 -1.87 22.53 8.74
CA THR A 143 -2.79 23.53 8.18
C THR A 143 -3.27 24.55 9.22
N GLY A 144 -2.72 24.49 10.43
CA GLY A 144 -3.14 25.28 11.58
C GLY A 144 -2.40 26.59 11.73
N THR A 145 -2.63 27.23 12.87
CA THR A 145 -2.00 28.50 13.25
C THR A 145 -1.03 28.37 14.42
N SER A 146 -0.86 27.15 14.96
CA SER A 146 0.06 26.83 16.06
C SER A 146 1.00 25.70 15.67
N TRP A 147 2.12 25.56 16.37
CA TRP A 147 2.99 24.40 16.27
C TRP A 147 2.23 23.11 16.58
N LEU A 148 2.53 22.06 15.83
CA LEU A 148 1.93 20.74 15.96
C LEU A 148 3.02 19.68 16.08
N ASP A 149 3.00 18.91 17.15
CA ASP A 149 3.85 17.73 17.29
C ASP A 149 3.07 16.51 16.78
N VAL A 150 3.66 15.78 15.84
CA VAL A 150 3.08 14.61 15.20
C VAL A 150 4.05 13.44 15.25
N SER A 151 3.54 12.28 15.64
CA SER A 151 4.19 10.99 15.45
C SER A 151 3.47 10.24 14.34
N LEU A 152 4.21 9.93 13.27
CA LEU A 152 3.76 9.01 12.22
C LEU A 152 4.26 7.61 12.54
N PHE A 153 3.38 6.62 12.46
CA PHE A 153 3.74 5.21 12.50
C PHE A 153 3.41 4.56 11.17
N LYS A 154 4.38 3.82 10.61
CA LYS A 154 4.18 2.86 9.51
C LYS A 154 4.22 1.47 10.10
N TYR A 155 3.18 0.68 9.92
CA TYR A 155 3.13 -0.73 10.34
C TYR A 155 3.11 -1.62 9.10
N ILE A 156 3.93 -2.66 9.08
CA ILE A 156 4.04 -3.61 7.97
C ILE A 156 4.05 -5.04 8.49
N ASP A 157 3.38 -5.90 7.74
CA ASP A 157 3.25 -7.33 7.99
C ASP A 157 3.29 -8.05 6.64
N TYR A 158 4.44 -8.65 6.32
CA TYR A 158 4.61 -9.40 5.07
C TYR A 158 4.24 -10.85 5.30
N ASP A 159 3.54 -11.42 4.33
CA ASP A 159 3.17 -12.84 4.32
C ASP A 159 3.82 -13.49 3.10
N LEU A 160 5.04 -14.00 3.25
CA LEU A 160 5.89 -14.45 2.15
C LEU A 160 5.52 -15.85 1.63
N GLN A 161 4.25 -16.08 1.25
CA GLN A 161 3.65 -17.39 0.93
C GLN A 161 4.17 -18.08 -0.37
N PHE A 162 5.41 -17.86 -0.80
CA PHE A 162 5.93 -18.42 -2.04
C PHE A 162 5.98 -19.95 -2.08
N ASP A 163 6.04 -20.64 -0.93
CA ASP A 163 6.13 -22.10 -0.85
C ASP A 163 5.25 -22.77 0.25
N GLY A 164 4.32 -22.05 0.90
CA GLY A 164 3.38 -22.61 1.89
C GLY A 164 3.08 -21.68 3.08
N VAL A 165 2.41 -22.22 4.11
CA VAL A 165 2.22 -21.53 5.40
C VAL A 165 3.53 -21.64 6.16
N LEU A 166 4.27 -20.53 6.30
CA LEU A 166 5.61 -20.54 6.88
C LEU A 166 5.71 -19.49 7.99
N ASP A 167 5.92 -19.99 9.21
CA ASP A 167 5.92 -19.24 10.47
C ASP A 167 7.36 -19.09 11.02
N ASN A 168 8.38 -19.11 10.15
CA ASN A 168 9.80 -19.14 10.52
C ASN A 168 10.62 -18.03 9.86
N ASP A 169 10.02 -16.86 9.71
CA ASP A 169 10.70 -15.71 9.16
C ASP A 169 11.83 -15.22 10.08
N THR A 170 12.82 -14.63 9.42
CA THR A 170 13.84 -13.82 10.07
C THR A 170 13.65 -12.37 9.67
N ALA A 171 13.77 -11.45 10.62
CA ALA A 171 13.62 -10.03 10.34
C ALA A 171 14.66 -9.17 11.05
N LEU A 172 15.09 -8.09 10.39
CA LEU A 172 16.07 -7.13 10.92
C LEU A 172 15.82 -5.76 10.32
N PHE A 173 15.96 -4.72 11.14
CA PHE A 173 16.09 -3.35 10.67
C PHE A 173 17.53 -2.86 10.82
N SER A 174 18.14 -2.46 9.71
CA SER A 174 19.49 -1.89 9.68
C SER A 174 19.63 -0.94 8.50
N ASN A 175 20.40 0.13 8.66
CA ASN A 175 20.67 1.11 7.59
C ASN A 175 19.40 1.68 6.94
N ASN A 176 18.38 2.01 7.73
CA ASN A 176 17.07 2.47 7.26
C ASN A 176 16.31 1.47 6.37
N THR A 177 16.64 0.19 6.46
CA THR A 177 15.94 -0.87 5.74
C THR A 177 15.52 -1.97 6.70
N PHE A 178 14.22 -2.24 6.75
CA PHE A 178 13.68 -3.48 7.30
C PHE A 178 13.79 -4.56 6.24
N THR A 179 14.24 -5.74 6.63
CA THR A 179 14.28 -6.93 5.78
C THR A 179 13.61 -8.08 6.51
N GLN A 180 12.71 -8.77 5.83
CA GLN A 180 12.12 -10.04 6.26
C GLN A 180 12.50 -11.10 5.22
N ALA A 181 12.89 -12.28 5.69
CA ALA A 181 13.28 -13.38 4.83
C ALA A 181 12.74 -14.69 5.38
N ASP A 182 12.18 -15.48 4.47
CA ASP A 182 11.65 -16.81 4.71
C ASP A 182 12.65 -17.89 4.29
N ALA A 183 12.51 -19.09 4.84
CA ALA A 183 13.35 -20.25 4.52
C ALA A 183 13.22 -20.72 3.06
N SER A 184 12.13 -20.40 2.36
CA SER A 184 11.96 -20.61 0.91
C SER A 184 12.92 -19.80 0.04
N GLY A 185 13.56 -18.77 0.61
CA GLY A 185 14.34 -17.79 -0.13
C GLY A 185 13.51 -16.59 -0.61
N ALA A 186 12.24 -16.49 -0.23
CA ALA A 186 11.47 -15.26 -0.33
C ALA A 186 12.04 -14.18 0.59
N ARG A 187 12.01 -12.93 0.11
CA ARG A 187 12.50 -11.77 0.83
C ARG A 187 11.60 -10.57 0.55
N ALA A 188 11.26 -9.86 1.61
CA ALA A 188 10.70 -8.52 1.54
C ALA A 188 11.66 -7.52 2.17
N ALA A 189 11.63 -6.29 1.69
CA ALA A 189 12.32 -5.17 2.30
C ALA A 189 11.44 -3.93 2.28
N LEU A 190 11.52 -3.14 3.35
CA LEU A 190 10.97 -1.80 3.43
C LEU A 190 12.12 -0.82 3.72
N SER A 191 12.44 0.03 2.76
CA SER A 191 13.43 1.09 2.91
C SER A 191 12.75 2.42 3.17
N VAL A 192 13.34 3.21 4.08
CA VAL A 192 12.84 4.54 4.45
C VAL A 192 13.90 5.60 4.21
N ASP A 193 13.51 6.75 3.65
CA ASP A 193 14.45 7.83 3.32
C ASP A 193 14.92 8.62 4.55
N GLN A 194 14.09 8.68 5.58
CA GLN A 194 14.38 9.32 6.85
C GLN A 194 14.61 8.27 7.94
N THR A 195 15.56 8.52 8.85
CA THR A 195 15.79 7.62 9.98
C THR A 195 14.60 7.69 10.96
N PRO A 196 13.96 6.54 11.30
CA PRO A 196 12.91 6.50 12.31
C PRO A 196 13.45 6.89 13.69
N THR A 197 12.63 7.55 14.51
CA THR A 197 12.95 7.84 15.91
C THR A 197 12.87 6.60 16.78
N ALA A 198 12.05 5.62 16.39
CA ALA A 198 11.99 4.30 16.98
C ALA A 198 11.58 3.25 15.93
N VAL A 199 12.03 2.02 16.12
CA VAL A 199 11.62 0.85 15.33
C VAL A 199 11.31 -0.28 16.29
N GLN A 200 10.30 -1.09 15.99
CA GLN A 200 9.98 -2.28 16.75
C GLN A 200 9.59 -3.41 15.81
N ILE A 201 10.29 -4.53 15.94
CA ILE A 201 9.97 -5.82 15.34
C ILE A 201 9.43 -6.71 16.44
N SER A 202 8.33 -7.40 16.19
CA SER A 202 7.60 -8.18 17.19
C SER A 202 6.69 -9.21 16.52
N PRO A 203 6.22 -10.25 17.23
CA PRO A 203 5.18 -11.12 16.70
C PRO A 203 3.91 -10.35 16.36
N TYR A 204 3.19 -10.82 15.34
CA TYR A 204 1.87 -10.33 14.97
C TYR A 204 0.92 -10.26 16.18
N GLY A 205 -0.04 -9.34 16.11
CA GLY A 205 -1.06 -9.13 17.14
C GLY A 205 -0.57 -8.32 18.34
N GLN A 206 0.63 -8.57 18.88
CA GLN A 206 1.15 -7.80 20.02
C GLN A 206 1.46 -6.35 19.62
N LEU A 207 2.21 -6.17 18.53
CA LEU A 207 2.57 -4.85 18.03
C LEU A 207 1.36 -4.11 17.47
N LEU A 208 0.52 -4.81 16.71
CA LEU A 208 -0.72 -4.24 16.22
C LEU A 208 -1.61 -3.77 17.38
N ALA A 209 -1.82 -4.60 18.40
CA ALA A 209 -2.57 -4.19 19.60
C ALA A 209 -1.94 -3.00 20.32
N GLN A 210 -0.60 -2.93 20.40
CA GLN A 210 0.10 -1.76 20.97
C GLN A 210 -0.23 -0.47 20.20
N LEU A 211 -0.29 -0.51 18.86
CA LEU A 211 -0.63 0.63 18.01
C LEU A 211 -2.13 0.99 18.01
N TYR A 212 -3.00 0.03 18.39
CA TYR A 212 -4.44 0.26 18.55
C TYR A 212 -4.83 0.67 19.98
N ASN A 213 -3.94 0.52 20.97
CA ASN A 213 -4.22 0.84 22.37
C ASN A 213 -3.91 2.31 22.68
N SER A 214 -4.95 3.10 22.91
CA SER A 214 -4.83 4.55 23.13
C SER A 214 -4.18 4.93 24.46
N PRO A 215 -3.19 5.84 24.47
CA PRO A 215 -2.29 6.18 23.36
C PRO A 215 -1.12 5.18 23.26
N ALA A 216 -0.66 4.81 22.06
CA ALA A 216 0.63 4.19 21.91
C ALA A 216 1.66 5.19 22.44
N THR A 217 2.38 4.74 23.46
CA THR A 217 3.36 5.53 24.21
C THR A 217 4.72 5.58 23.50
N GLY A 218 4.73 5.25 22.21
CA GLY A 218 5.91 5.03 21.39
C GLY A 218 6.25 3.55 21.20
N LEU A 219 7.19 3.28 20.30
CA LEU A 219 7.74 1.95 20.06
C LEU A 219 8.88 1.62 21.05
N GLN A 220 9.12 0.32 21.28
CA GLN A 220 10.07 -0.18 22.29
C GLN A 220 11.54 -0.26 21.83
N HIS A 221 11.91 0.36 20.71
CA HIS A 221 13.28 0.35 20.15
C HIS A 221 13.89 -1.06 19.98
N ASN A 222 13.13 -1.98 19.39
CA ASN A 222 13.59 -3.34 19.08
C ASN A 222 13.76 -3.54 17.56
N PRO A 223 14.92 -3.20 16.96
CA PRO A 223 15.14 -3.34 15.52
C PRO A 223 15.48 -4.78 15.08
N GLY A 224 15.40 -5.77 15.97
CA GLY A 224 15.79 -7.14 15.71
C GLY A 224 17.25 -7.47 16.11
N PRO A 225 17.76 -8.66 15.75
CA PRO A 225 17.11 -9.65 14.88
C PRO A 225 15.90 -10.33 15.54
N PHE A 226 14.90 -10.60 14.72
CA PHE A 226 13.79 -11.50 15.02
C PHE A 226 14.02 -12.80 14.24
N VAL A 227 13.73 -13.94 14.84
CA VAL A 227 13.99 -15.26 14.26
C VAL A 227 12.86 -16.22 14.60
N ASP A 228 12.62 -17.17 13.70
CA ASP A 228 11.73 -18.31 13.89
C ASP A 228 10.30 -17.92 14.32
N GLY A 229 9.69 -16.97 13.60
CA GLY A 229 8.31 -16.58 13.87
C GLY A 229 7.68 -15.75 12.74
N ASP A 230 6.42 -15.39 12.92
CA ASP A 230 5.70 -14.39 12.11
C ASP A 230 6.12 -12.97 12.55
N ALA A 231 6.90 -12.32 11.70
CA ALA A 231 7.55 -11.05 12.02
C ALA A 231 6.74 -9.86 11.49
N THR A 232 6.33 -8.97 12.40
CA THR A 232 5.74 -7.67 12.05
C THR A 232 6.69 -6.55 12.44
N ALA A 233 6.60 -5.40 11.76
CA ALA A 233 7.43 -4.26 12.07
C ALA A 233 6.65 -2.94 12.07
N ALA A 234 7.08 -2.04 12.96
CA ALA A 234 6.60 -0.67 12.99
C ALA A 234 7.77 0.32 13.05
N PHE A 235 7.57 1.47 12.41
CA PHE A 235 8.54 2.57 12.33
C PHE A 235 7.86 3.85 12.79
N GLN A 236 8.46 4.54 13.75
CA GLN A 236 7.96 5.79 14.31
C GLN A 236 8.78 6.97 13.79
N PHE A 237 8.12 8.06 13.44
CA PHE A 237 8.73 9.31 13.03
C PHE A 237 8.09 10.48 13.78
N ASP A 238 8.84 11.08 14.71
CA ASP A 238 8.36 12.25 15.46
C ASP A 238 8.81 13.55 14.78
N ARG A 239 7.87 14.48 14.55
CA ARG A 239 8.13 15.77 13.91
C ARG A 239 7.36 16.88 14.64
N GLY A 240 8.01 18.02 14.82
CA GLY A 240 7.34 19.28 15.11
C GLY A 240 7.15 20.05 13.83
N LEU A 241 5.93 20.51 13.55
CA LEU A 241 5.58 21.25 12.35
C LEU A 241 5.08 22.65 12.73
N ALA A 242 5.74 23.69 12.22
CA ALA A 242 5.25 25.05 12.29
C ALA A 242 3.97 25.23 11.44
N PRO A 243 3.19 26.31 11.66
CA PRO A 243 2.04 26.65 10.81
C PRO A 243 2.41 26.70 9.33
N GLY A 244 1.73 25.91 8.49
CA GLY A 244 1.97 25.82 7.05
C GLY A 244 3.16 24.94 6.66
N GLU A 245 3.90 24.36 7.61
CA GLU A 245 5.03 23.49 7.34
C GLU A 245 4.57 22.10 6.88
N SER A 246 5.34 21.51 5.97
CA SER A 246 5.17 20.15 5.49
C SER A 246 6.44 19.32 5.70
N VAL A 247 6.26 18.04 6.01
CA VAL A 247 7.32 17.02 6.00
C VAL A 247 6.93 15.89 5.04
N VAL A 248 7.89 15.35 4.30
CA VAL A 248 7.68 14.32 3.27
C VAL A 248 8.53 13.10 3.58
N PHE A 249 7.91 11.92 3.67
CA PHE A 249 8.55 10.62 3.86
C PHE A 249 8.43 9.80 2.58
N ASN A 250 9.48 9.06 2.22
CA ASN A 250 9.47 8.12 1.11
C ASN A 250 9.74 6.70 1.61
N PHE A 251 8.82 5.80 1.26
CA PHE A 251 8.85 4.39 1.59
C PHE A 251 8.98 3.60 0.30
N VAL A 252 9.91 2.64 0.26
CA VAL A 252 10.05 1.70 -0.85
C VAL A 252 9.94 0.29 -0.29
N MET A 253 8.89 -0.41 -0.70
CA MET A 253 8.66 -1.81 -0.38
C MET A 253 9.07 -2.65 -1.59
N ASP A 254 9.95 -3.61 -1.39
CA ASP A 254 10.42 -4.52 -2.43
C ASP A 254 10.15 -5.96 -2.00
N VAL A 255 9.63 -6.78 -2.91
CA VAL A 255 9.46 -8.21 -2.69
C VAL A 255 10.16 -8.98 -3.80
N GLN A 256 10.85 -10.05 -3.41
CA GLN A 256 11.51 -10.94 -4.34
C GLN A 256 11.51 -12.37 -3.84
N ARG A 257 11.34 -13.33 -4.74
CA ARG A 257 11.79 -14.71 -4.49
C ARG A 257 13.21 -14.88 -5.02
N GLN A 258 14.12 -15.39 -4.20
CA GLN A 258 15.38 -15.87 -4.73
C GLN A 258 15.08 -17.02 -5.69
N ALA A 259 15.49 -16.89 -6.96
CA ALA A 259 15.32 -17.96 -7.92
C ALA A 259 15.99 -19.21 -7.36
N THR A 260 15.19 -20.21 -6.97
CA THR A 260 15.71 -21.55 -6.76
C THR A 260 16.16 -21.97 -8.14
N SER A 261 17.47 -21.99 -8.36
CA SER A 261 18.00 -22.59 -9.57
C SER A 261 17.52 -24.04 -9.53
N LYS A 262 16.43 -24.34 -10.23
CA LYS A 262 16.05 -25.72 -10.52
C LYS A 262 17.30 -26.27 -11.17
N ALA A 263 18.03 -27.13 -10.46
CA ALA A 263 19.19 -27.80 -11.01
C ALA A 263 18.64 -28.61 -12.19
N VAL A 264 18.66 -28.03 -13.39
CA VAL A 264 18.37 -28.75 -14.61
C VAL A 264 19.54 -29.72 -14.69
N PRO A 265 19.33 -31.04 -14.54
CA PRO A 265 20.41 -31.98 -14.75
C PRO A 265 20.91 -31.69 -16.16
N GLU A 266 22.18 -31.29 -16.27
CA GLU A 266 22.75 -31.09 -17.60
C GLU A 266 22.52 -32.39 -18.37
N PRO A 267 21.96 -32.35 -19.59
CA PRO A 267 21.75 -33.56 -20.37
C PRO A 267 23.03 -34.43 -20.45
N GLY A 268 24.20 -33.79 -20.35
CA GLY A 268 25.50 -34.43 -20.28
C GLY A 268 25.73 -35.36 -19.08
N THR A 269 25.21 -35.08 -17.88
CA THR A 269 25.44 -35.93 -16.71
C THR A 269 24.69 -37.26 -16.83
N ALA A 270 23.45 -37.24 -17.33
CA ALA A 270 22.67 -38.46 -17.58
C ALA A 270 23.31 -39.32 -18.70
N PHE A 271 23.83 -38.68 -19.76
CA PHE A 271 24.56 -39.37 -20.82
C PHE A 271 25.89 -39.97 -20.34
N ALA A 272 26.64 -39.27 -19.49
CA ALA A 272 27.92 -39.76 -18.96
C ALA A 272 27.75 -41.00 -18.09
N PHE A 273 26.72 -41.04 -17.22
CA PHE A 273 26.40 -42.25 -16.44
C PHE A 273 25.95 -43.42 -17.33
N GLY A 274 25.18 -43.15 -18.40
CA GLY A 274 24.78 -44.17 -19.37
C GLY A 274 25.97 -44.82 -20.10
N ILE A 275 26.95 -44.02 -20.52
CA ILE A 275 28.15 -44.52 -21.22
C ILE A 275 29.06 -45.32 -20.29
N VAL A 276 29.25 -44.87 -19.05
CA VAL A 276 30.07 -45.59 -18.05
C VAL A 276 29.42 -46.93 -17.68
N ALA A 277 28.10 -46.96 -17.49
CA ALA A 277 27.36 -48.20 -17.20
C ALA A 277 27.40 -49.18 -18.39
N ALA A 278 27.23 -48.69 -19.62
CA ALA A 278 27.34 -49.51 -20.82
C ALA A 278 28.77 -50.05 -21.03
N GLY A 279 29.79 -49.23 -20.77
CA GLY A 279 31.19 -49.64 -20.83
C GLY A 279 31.54 -50.74 -19.81
N LEU A 280 31.06 -50.61 -18.57
CA LEU A 280 31.26 -51.62 -17.52
C LEU A 280 30.52 -52.94 -17.83
N ALA A 281 29.31 -52.87 -18.39
CA ALA A 281 28.55 -54.06 -18.79
C ALA A 281 29.23 -54.84 -19.94
N LEU A 282 29.88 -54.13 -20.88
CA LEU A 282 30.63 -54.74 -21.98
C LEU A 282 31.94 -55.37 -21.52
N LEU A 283 32.62 -54.79 -20.52
CA LEU A 283 33.84 -55.36 -19.94
C LEU A 283 33.58 -56.67 -19.18
N ARG A 284 32.42 -56.82 -18.54
CA ARG A 284 32.04 -58.03 -17.79
C ARG A 284 31.68 -59.23 -18.67
N ARG A 285 31.49 -59.02 -19.98
CA ARG A 285 31.14 -60.08 -20.95
C ARG A 285 32.38 -60.68 -21.64
N ARG A 286 33.58 -60.18 -21.35
CA ARG A 286 34.86 -60.63 -21.95
C ARG A 286 35.78 -61.37 -20.98
N SER A 287 35.33 -61.60 -19.74
CA SER A 287 35.98 -62.47 -18.75
C SER A 287 35.29 -63.81 -18.67
#